data_AF-A0A970GJU2-F1
#
_entry.id   AF-A0A970GJU2-F1
#
_cell.length_a   1.000
_cell.length_b   1.000
_cell.length_c   1.000
_cell.angle_alpha   90.00
_cell.angle_beta   90.00
_cell.angle_gamma   90.00
#
_symmetry.space_group_name_H-M   'P 1'
#
loop_
_entity.id
_entity.type
_entity.pdbx_description
1 polymer ?
#
loop_
_entity_poly.entity_id
_entity_poly.type
_entity_poly.pdbx_seq_one_letter_code
_entity_poly.pdbx_strand_id
1 'polypeptide(L)'
;MRNLYWAAGVALLLFAALASWRGIQPRRMAEPAPAAEERGTVTPNEPRTATMPGIPGITGPDQFADGCVSCHTKTDGQDHRLSTTLQAMAKEGRHPDVTEDTRTKELPQDCSRCHTPGSDLALANLLHQAHYEGNDNVFVLKYDGHCLHCHSLDREQGAVDVKSGTEDAA
;
A
#
# COMPACT_ATOMS: atom_id res chain seq x y z
N MET A 1 -26.98 57.78 -30.40
CA MET A 1 -26.06 57.49 -29.27
C MET A 1 -26.39 56.20 -28.50
N ARG A 2 -26.91 55.13 -29.16
CA ARG A 2 -27.23 53.84 -28.52
C ARG A 2 -26.41 52.66 -29.04
N ASN A 3 -25.67 52.84 -30.14
CA ASN A 3 -24.93 51.76 -30.81
C ASN A 3 -23.43 51.75 -30.49
N LEU A 4 -22.91 52.74 -29.77
CA LEU A 4 -21.49 52.80 -29.38
C LEU A 4 -21.20 51.99 -28.10
N TYR A 5 -22.19 51.83 -27.23
CA TYR A 5 -22.04 51.10 -25.95
C TYR A 5 -22.03 49.58 -26.11
N TRP A 6 -22.53 49.06 -27.23
CA TRP A 6 -22.57 47.61 -27.48
C TRP A 6 -21.20 47.06 -27.92
N ALA A 7 -20.44 47.83 -28.71
CA ALA A 7 -19.10 47.43 -29.16
C ALA A 7 -18.07 47.43 -28.02
N ALA A 8 -18.18 48.35 -27.06
CA ALA A 8 -17.28 48.41 -25.90
C ALA A 8 -17.51 47.25 -24.91
N GLY A 9 -18.76 46.78 -24.76
CA GLY A 9 -19.08 45.65 -23.87
C GLY A 9 -18.59 44.30 -24.40
N VAL A 10 -18.65 44.07 -25.71
CA VAL A 10 -18.16 42.83 -26.34
C VAL A 10 -16.62 42.77 -26.33
N ALA A 11 -15.93 43.90 -26.51
CA ALA A 11 -14.47 43.95 -26.45
C ALA A 11 -13.91 43.63 -25.04
N LEU A 12 -14.60 44.05 -23.98
CA LEU A 12 -14.19 43.78 -22.59
C LEU A 12 -14.40 42.31 -22.18
N LEU A 13 -15.44 41.64 -22.70
CA LEU A 13 -15.66 40.21 -22.47
C LEU A 13 -14.66 39.33 -23.23
N LEU A 14 -14.19 39.77 -24.41
CA LEU A 14 -13.15 39.05 -25.16
C LEU A 14 -11.75 39.18 -24.53
N PHE A 15 -11.43 40.30 -23.87
CA PHE A 15 -10.17 40.44 -23.13
C PHE A 15 -10.13 39.62 -21.83
N ALA A 16 -11.26 39.46 -21.14
CA ALA A 16 -11.33 38.62 -19.94
C ALA A 16 -11.15 37.12 -20.23
N ALA A 17 -11.54 36.66 -21.42
CA ALA A 17 -11.34 35.27 -21.86
C ALA A 17 -9.89 34.96 -22.28
N LEU A 18 -9.12 35.96 -22.71
CA LEU A 18 -7.70 35.78 -23.09
C LEU A 18 -6.76 35.85 -21.87
N ALA A 19 -7.16 36.49 -20.78
CA ALA A 19 -6.36 36.58 -19.55
C ALA A 19 -6.43 35.31 -18.69
N SER A 20 -7.46 34.48 -18.83
CA SER A 20 -7.63 33.22 -18.09
C SER A 20 -6.92 32.03 -18.72
N TRP A 21 -6.37 32.16 -19.94
CA TRP A 21 -5.71 31.03 -20.63
C TRP A 21 -4.22 30.87 -20.28
N ARG A 22 -3.60 31.85 -19.60
CA ARG A 22 -2.17 31.77 -19.21
C ARG A 22 -1.87 30.83 -18.02
N GLY A 23 -2.89 30.24 -17.40
CA GLY A 23 -2.74 29.31 -16.27
C GLY A 23 -2.64 27.83 -16.63
N ILE A 24 -2.87 27.46 -17.89
CA ILE A 24 -2.75 26.07 -18.36
C ILE A 24 -1.43 25.97 -19.12
N GLN A 25 -0.32 25.86 -18.38
CA GLN A 25 0.86 25.25 -18.96
C GLN A 25 0.44 23.82 -19.34
N PRO A 26 0.60 23.36 -20.59
CA PRO A 26 0.57 21.92 -20.83
C PRO A 26 1.59 21.36 -19.85
N ARG A 27 1.15 20.45 -18.99
CA ARG A 27 2.03 19.67 -18.12
C ARG A 27 3.18 19.28 -19.03
N ARG A 28 4.37 19.85 -18.80
CA ARG A 28 5.60 19.30 -19.37
C ARG A 28 5.47 17.86 -18.90
N MET A 29 5.16 16.95 -19.82
CA MET A 29 5.22 15.54 -19.50
C MET A 29 6.60 15.44 -18.89
N ALA A 30 6.65 15.13 -17.59
CA ALA A 30 7.92 14.80 -16.98
C ALA A 30 8.52 13.83 -17.98
N GLU A 31 9.72 14.15 -18.47
CA GLU A 31 10.49 13.16 -19.21
C GLU A 31 10.30 11.86 -18.44
N PRO A 32 9.87 10.77 -19.11
CA PRO A 32 9.79 9.51 -18.42
C PRO A 32 11.12 9.37 -17.71
N ALA A 33 11.09 9.37 -16.38
CA ALA A 33 12.23 8.95 -15.59
C ALA A 33 12.72 7.68 -16.28
N PRO A 34 14.03 7.56 -16.61
CA PRO A 34 14.54 6.48 -17.44
C PRO A 34 13.81 5.22 -17.01
N ALA A 35 12.94 4.78 -17.92
CA ALA A 35 12.06 3.66 -17.68
C ALA A 35 12.94 2.58 -17.12
N ALA A 36 12.48 1.91 -16.06
CA ALA A 36 13.01 0.68 -15.52
C ALA A 36 13.85 -0.14 -16.53
N GLU A 37 15.09 0.27 -16.74
CA GLU A 37 16.05 -0.36 -17.65
C GLU A 37 17.04 -1.10 -16.76
N GLU A 38 16.46 -1.87 -15.85
CA GLU A 38 16.99 -3.17 -15.49
C GLU A 38 15.86 -4.16 -15.15
N ARG A 39 14.63 -3.94 -15.64
CA ARG A 39 13.67 -5.03 -15.75
C ARG A 39 13.93 -5.70 -17.09
N GLY A 40 14.97 -6.54 -17.10
CA GLY A 40 15.40 -7.31 -18.25
C GLY A 40 14.20 -7.89 -18.98
N THR A 41 14.24 -7.80 -20.31
CA THR A 41 13.23 -8.40 -21.19
C THR A 41 13.11 -9.88 -20.88
N VAL A 42 12.09 -10.28 -20.11
CA VAL A 42 11.78 -11.70 -19.92
C VAL A 42 11.22 -12.17 -21.24
N THR A 43 12.05 -12.82 -22.05
CA THR A 43 11.59 -13.51 -23.24
C THR A 43 10.65 -14.64 -22.79
N PRO A 44 9.46 -14.83 -23.40
CA PRO A 44 8.49 -15.81 -22.92
C PRO A 44 8.95 -17.28 -22.94
N ASN A 45 10.17 -17.58 -23.40
CA ASN A 45 10.66 -18.94 -23.64
C ASN A 45 12.15 -19.16 -23.30
N GLU A 46 12.83 -18.25 -22.59
CA GLU A 46 14.14 -18.61 -22.03
C GLU A 46 13.95 -19.56 -20.83
N PRO A 47 14.67 -20.69 -20.79
CA PRO A 47 14.68 -21.55 -19.62
C PRO A 47 15.32 -20.78 -18.47
N ARG A 48 14.49 -20.20 -17.61
CA ARG A 48 14.93 -19.77 -16.29
C ARG A 48 15.45 -21.02 -15.60
N THR A 49 16.72 -21.05 -15.23
CA THR A 49 17.18 -21.93 -14.15
C THR A 49 16.44 -21.47 -12.91
N ALA A 50 15.22 -21.99 -12.75
CA ALA A 50 14.37 -21.71 -11.61
C ALA A 50 15.00 -22.42 -10.43
N THR A 51 15.93 -21.75 -9.76
CA THR A 51 16.10 -21.99 -8.33
C THR A 51 14.77 -21.56 -7.73
N MET A 52 13.84 -22.50 -7.55
CA MET A 52 12.58 -22.20 -6.89
C MET A 52 12.94 -21.60 -5.54
N PRO A 53 12.52 -20.35 -5.24
CA PRO A 53 12.70 -19.79 -3.92
C PRO A 53 12.14 -20.77 -2.89
N GLY A 54 12.89 -21.01 -1.82
CA GLY A 54 12.43 -21.86 -0.73
C GLY A 54 11.08 -21.35 -0.22
N ILE A 55 10.15 -22.26 0.03
CA ILE A 55 8.86 -21.94 0.64
C ILE A 55 9.14 -21.60 2.12
N PRO A 56 8.85 -20.37 2.60
CA PRO A 56 9.16 -19.96 3.97
C PRO A 56 8.58 -20.94 5.00
N GLY A 57 9.41 -21.43 5.91
CA GLY A 57 9.02 -22.38 6.96
C GLY A 57 8.75 -23.82 6.49
N ILE A 58 8.88 -24.12 5.18
CA ILE A 58 8.63 -25.46 4.63
C ILE A 58 9.91 -26.05 4.01
N THR A 59 10.48 -25.37 3.01
CA THR A 59 11.72 -25.80 2.33
C THR A 59 12.87 -24.83 2.56
N GLY A 60 12.65 -23.74 3.28
CA GLY A 60 13.65 -22.77 3.71
C GLY A 60 13.32 -22.16 5.08
N PRO A 61 14.23 -21.35 5.65
CA PRO A 61 14.00 -20.68 6.92
C PRO A 61 12.80 -19.73 6.83
N ASP A 62 12.06 -19.64 7.93
CA ASP A 62 10.98 -18.67 8.06
C ASP A 62 11.54 -17.35 8.62
N GLN A 63 11.81 -16.40 7.73
CA GLN A 63 12.35 -15.10 8.10
C GLN A 63 11.29 -14.17 8.73
N PHE A 64 10.01 -14.54 8.65
CA PHE A 64 8.87 -13.72 9.08
C PHE A 64 7.95 -14.56 9.98
N ALA A 65 8.53 -15.21 10.99
CA ALA A 65 7.83 -16.14 11.87
C ALA A 65 6.68 -15.46 12.66
N ASP A 66 6.83 -14.16 12.96
CA ASP A 66 5.86 -13.38 13.74
C ASP A 66 4.89 -12.57 12.86
N GLY A 67 4.91 -12.82 11.54
CA GLY A 67 3.99 -12.22 10.59
C GLY A 67 4.09 -10.69 10.54
N CYS A 68 3.02 -10.01 10.97
CA CYS A 68 2.87 -8.56 10.90
C CYS A 68 4.09 -7.81 11.46
N VAL A 69 4.53 -8.19 12.66
CA VAL A 69 5.59 -7.47 13.39
C VAL A 69 6.99 -7.79 12.87
N SER A 70 7.15 -8.82 12.03
CA SER A 70 8.43 -9.10 11.37
C SER A 70 8.78 -8.07 10.29
N CYS A 71 7.77 -7.43 9.68
CA CYS A 71 7.96 -6.36 8.68
C CYS A 71 7.61 -4.98 9.25
N HIS A 72 6.55 -4.87 10.04
CA HIS A 72 6.10 -3.62 10.66
C HIS A 72 6.90 -3.31 11.91
N THR A 73 8.15 -2.93 11.70
CA THR A 73 9.13 -2.65 12.75
C THR A 73 9.79 -1.28 12.55
N LYS A 74 10.70 -0.92 13.44
CA LYS A 74 11.57 0.25 13.27
C LYS A 74 12.75 -0.15 12.39
N THR A 75 12.92 0.53 11.25
CA THR A 75 14.05 0.28 10.33
C THR A 75 14.56 1.60 9.77
N ASP A 76 15.89 1.73 9.63
CA ASP A 76 16.54 2.92 9.03
C ASP A 76 16.07 4.28 9.60
N GLY A 77 15.77 4.33 10.90
CA GLY A 77 15.29 5.52 11.59
C GLY A 77 13.82 5.87 11.34
N GLN A 78 13.10 5.04 10.57
CA GLN A 78 11.66 5.13 10.34
C GLN A 78 10.91 4.12 11.23
N ASP A 79 9.77 4.53 11.77
CA ASP A 79 8.91 3.68 12.58
C ASP A 79 7.73 3.19 11.74
N HIS A 80 7.82 1.96 11.23
CA HIS A 80 6.76 1.32 10.44
C HIS A 80 5.87 0.40 11.27
N ARG A 81 5.94 0.48 12.60
CA ARG A 81 5.00 -0.21 13.48
C ARG A 81 3.56 0.10 13.09
N LEU A 82 2.69 -0.89 13.28
CA LEU A 82 1.27 -0.78 12.95
C LEU A 82 0.60 0.25 13.86
N SER A 83 0.99 0.36 15.13
CA SER A 83 0.54 1.46 16.01
C SER A 83 0.84 2.84 15.43
N THR A 84 2.05 3.07 14.91
CA THR A 84 2.43 4.35 14.28
C THR A 84 1.60 4.63 13.02
N THR A 85 1.38 3.61 12.19
CA THR A 85 0.55 3.72 10.99
C THR A 85 -0.90 4.04 11.34
N LEU A 86 -1.48 3.36 12.32
CA LEU A 86 -2.86 3.58 12.78
C LEU A 86 -3.02 4.96 13.42
N GLN A 87 -2.02 5.44 14.17
CA GLN A 87 -2.05 6.80 14.71
C GLN A 87 -2.09 7.86 13.59
N ALA A 88 -1.32 7.66 12.52
CA ALA A 88 -1.34 8.55 11.37
C ALA A 88 -2.71 8.51 10.67
N MET A 89 -3.26 7.31 10.44
CA MET A 89 -4.60 7.16 9.88
C MET A 89 -5.69 7.79 10.76
N ALA A 90 -5.56 7.72 12.08
CA ALA A 90 -6.49 8.34 13.01
C ALA A 90 -6.46 9.86 12.96
N LYS A 91 -5.27 10.46 12.88
CA LYS A 91 -5.11 11.92 12.65
C LYS A 91 -5.75 12.37 11.33
N GLU A 92 -5.76 11.49 10.32
CA GLU A 92 -6.42 11.73 9.02
C GLU A 92 -7.92 11.38 9.02
N GLY A 93 -8.46 10.86 10.13
CA GLY A 93 -9.86 10.42 10.21
C GLY A 93 -10.18 9.15 9.42
N ARG A 94 -9.16 8.37 9.04
CA ARG A 94 -9.28 7.14 8.22
C ARG A 94 -9.33 5.85 9.04
N HIS A 95 -9.07 5.93 10.34
CA HIS A 95 -9.21 4.82 11.28
C HIS A 95 -9.55 5.41 12.67
N PRO A 96 -10.37 4.77 13.51
CA PRO A 96 -10.51 5.20 14.90
C PRO A 96 -9.17 5.18 15.63
N ASP A 97 -8.94 6.13 16.55
CA ASP A 97 -7.76 6.05 17.40
C ASP A 97 -7.88 4.84 18.34
N VAL A 98 -6.85 3.99 18.33
CA VAL A 98 -6.77 2.76 19.12
C VAL A 98 -5.44 2.66 19.89
N THR A 99 -4.61 3.71 19.88
CA THR A 99 -3.25 3.63 20.43
C THR A 99 -3.20 3.65 21.96
N GLU A 100 -4.17 4.27 22.62
CA GLU A 100 -4.25 4.31 24.10
C GLU A 100 -4.78 2.99 24.71
N ASP A 101 -5.44 2.14 23.91
CA ASP A 101 -6.25 1.02 24.41
C ASP A 101 -5.53 -0.36 24.34
N THR A 102 -4.21 -0.40 24.15
CA THR A 102 -3.42 -1.64 23.95
C THR A 102 -3.85 -2.51 22.75
N ARG A 103 -4.68 -1.99 21.83
CA ARG A 103 -5.26 -2.76 20.71
C ARG A 103 -4.31 -2.93 19.52
N THR A 104 -3.01 -2.82 19.76
CA THR A 104 -1.96 -3.08 18.78
C THR A 104 -0.87 -3.96 19.37
N LYS A 105 -1.12 -4.65 20.49
CA LYS A 105 -0.10 -5.40 21.21
C LYS A 105 0.04 -6.80 20.65
N GLU A 106 -1.05 -7.56 20.54
CA GLU A 106 -1.04 -8.91 19.99
C GLU A 106 -1.66 -8.89 18.60
N LEU A 107 -0.82 -8.96 17.58
CA LEU A 107 -1.21 -8.75 16.19
C LEU A 107 -1.19 -10.08 15.44
N PRO A 108 -2.20 -10.36 14.58
CA PRO A 108 -3.33 -9.49 14.18
C PRO A 108 -4.60 -9.61 15.05
N GLN A 109 -4.55 -10.33 16.17
CA GLN A 109 -5.73 -10.69 16.98
C GLN A 109 -6.44 -9.45 17.52
N ASP A 110 -5.69 -8.43 17.96
CA ASP A 110 -6.28 -7.20 18.48
C ASP A 110 -7.06 -6.43 17.40
N CYS A 111 -6.58 -6.41 16.16
CA CYS A 111 -7.28 -5.81 15.02
C CYS A 111 -8.61 -6.52 14.75
N SER A 112 -8.60 -7.86 14.86
CA SER A 112 -9.76 -8.73 14.60
C SER A 112 -10.90 -8.53 15.60
N ARG A 113 -10.67 -7.84 16.73
CA ARG A 113 -11.74 -7.49 17.69
C ARG A 113 -12.78 -6.55 17.09
N CYS A 114 -12.38 -5.72 16.13
CA CYS A 114 -13.28 -4.82 15.39
C CYS A 114 -13.44 -5.25 13.92
N HIS A 115 -12.40 -5.83 13.32
CA HIS A 115 -12.38 -6.26 11.92
C HIS A 115 -12.77 -7.73 11.76
N THR A 116 -13.97 -8.09 12.25
CA THR A 116 -14.42 -9.48 12.34
C THR A 116 -14.70 -10.09 10.95
N PRO A 117 -14.51 -11.42 10.79
CA PRO A 117 -14.85 -12.12 9.56
C PRO A 117 -16.32 -11.94 9.17
N GLY A 118 -16.59 -11.87 7.85
CA GLY A 118 -17.95 -11.76 7.32
C GLY A 118 -18.54 -10.34 7.32
N SER A 119 -17.81 -9.34 7.81
CA SER A 119 -18.16 -7.92 7.64
C SER A 119 -17.48 -7.32 6.40
N ASP A 120 -17.99 -6.19 5.91
CA ASP A 120 -17.36 -5.42 4.83
C ASP A 120 -15.94 -4.93 5.22
N LEU A 121 -15.67 -4.84 6.53
CA LEU A 121 -14.39 -4.45 7.10
C LEU A 121 -13.61 -5.64 7.67
N ALA A 122 -13.88 -6.86 7.20
CA ALA A 122 -13.16 -8.05 7.64
C ALA A 122 -11.65 -7.87 7.44
N LEU A 123 -10.87 -8.21 8.46
CA LEU A 123 -9.43 -7.95 8.47
C LEU A 123 -8.72 -8.58 7.27
N ALA A 124 -9.11 -9.80 6.89
CA ALA A 124 -8.53 -10.50 5.75
C ALA A 124 -8.70 -9.70 4.44
N ASN A 125 -9.84 -9.06 4.21
CA ASN A 125 -10.08 -8.30 2.99
C ASN A 125 -9.18 -7.05 2.96
N LEU A 126 -9.13 -6.32 4.07
CA LEU A 126 -8.32 -5.10 4.20
C LEU A 126 -6.82 -5.39 4.06
N LEU A 127 -6.32 -6.45 4.70
CA LEU A 127 -4.91 -6.83 4.66
C LEU A 127 -4.49 -7.28 3.26
N HIS A 128 -5.28 -8.14 2.61
CA HIS A 128 -4.97 -8.55 1.25
C HIS A 128 -5.02 -7.35 0.29
N GLN A 129 -6.01 -6.47 0.39
CA GLN A 129 -6.07 -5.26 -0.41
C GLN A 129 -4.80 -4.40 -0.22
N ALA A 130 -4.41 -4.13 1.02
CA ALA A 130 -3.23 -3.32 1.32
C ALA A 130 -1.91 -3.94 0.81
N HIS A 131 -1.84 -5.27 0.71
CA HIS A 131 -0.60 -5.99 0.37
C HIS A 131 -0.62 -6.68 -0.99
N TYR A 132 -1.72 -6.67 -1.75
CA TYR A 132 -1.77 -7.33 -3.06
C TYR A 132 -2.40 -6.49 -4.18
N GLU A 133 -2.92 -5.30 -3.89
CA GLU A 133 -3.42 -4.41 -4.94
C GLU A 133 -2.33 -3.48 -5.50
N GLY A 134 -2.50 -3.09 -6.77
CA GLY A 134 -1.61 -2.17 -7.48
C GLY A 134 -0.42 -2.84 -8.20
N ASN A 135 0.06 -2.21 -9.28
CA ASN A 135 1.17 -2.75 -10.07
C ASN A 135 2.56 -2.52 -9.43
N ASP A 136 2.67 -1.56 -8.53
CA ASP A 136 3.91 -1.22 -7.80
C ASP A 136 3.90 -1.78 -6.36
N ASN A 137 3.21 -2.91 -6.18
CA ASN A 137 2.99 -3.51 -4.88
C ASN A 137 4.30 -4.00 -4.26
N VAL A 138 4.71 -3.40 -3.13
CA VAL A 138 5.98 -3.70 -2.47
C VAL A 138 6.04 -5.16 -1.99
N PHE A 139 4.93 -5.73 -1.54
CA PHE A 139 4.89 -7.11 -1.07
C PHE A 139 5.19 -8.10 -2.21
N VAL A 140 4.58 -7.91 -3.38
CA VAL A 140 4.86 -8.74 -4.56
C VAL A 140 6.28 -8.51 -5.09
N LEU A 141 6.72 -7.24 -5.18
CA LEU A 141 7.99 -6.90 -5.81
C LEU A 141 9.24 -7.19 -4.96
N LYS A 142 9.14 -7.08 -3.63
CA LYS A 142 10.27 -7.25 -2.70
C LYS A 142 10.23 -8.58 -1.94
N TYR A 143 9.04 -9.13 -1.71
CA TYR A 143 8.83 -10.31 -0.89
C TYR A 143 8.21 -11.47 -1.69
N ASP A 144 8.27 -11.39 -3.02
CA ASP A 144 7.83 -12.40 -3.98
C ASP A 144 6.36 -12.85 -3.83
N GLY A 145 5.54 -12.08 -3.11
CA GLY A 145 4.14 -12.44 -2.89
C GLY A 145 3.97 -13.70 -2.01
N HIS A 146 4.94 -14.05 -1.15
CA HIS A 146 4.87 -15.30 -0.38
C HIS A 146 3.80 -15.27 0.71
N CYS A 147 2.68 -15.96 0.50
CA CYS A 147 1.59 -16.06 1.48
C CYS A 147 2.07 -16.49 2.87
N LEU A 148 3.09 -17.35 2.94
CA LEU A 148 3.67 -17.84 4.18
C LEU A 148 4.53 -16.81 4.92
N HIS A 149 4.64 -15.56 4.46
CA HIS A 149 5.16 -14.48 5.30
C HIS A 149 4.15 -14.04 6.36
N CYS A 150 2.84 -14.18 6.09
CA CYS A 150 1.78 -13.89 7.05
C CYS A 150 1.09 -15.14 7.57
N HIS A 151 1.11 -16.22 6.79
CA HIS A 151 0.46 -17.48 7.13
C HIS A 151 1.44 -18.54 7.59
N SER A 152 1.00 -19.40 8.50
CA SER A 152 1.64 -20.68 8.78
C SER A 152 0.87 -21.80 8.07
N LEU A 153 1.56 -22.91 7.80
CA LEU A 153 0.95 -24.12 7.26
C LEU A 153 1.30 -25.30 8.18
N ASP A 154 0.29 -25.84 8.86
CA ASP A 154 0.39 -27.15 9.49
C ASP A 154 0.30 -28.21 8.40
N ARG A 155 1.41 -28.92 8.17
CA ARG A 155 1.52 -29.94 7.12
C ARG A 155 0.89 -31.28 7.49
N GLU A 156 0.72 -31.54 8.78
CA GLU A 156 0.09 -32.77 9.27
C GLU A 156 -1.42 -32.64 9.16
N GLN A 157 -1.96 -31.48 9.53
CA GLN A 157 -3.39 -31.20 9.52
C GLN A 157 -3.89 -30.61 8.20
N GLY A 158 -2.98 -30.09 7.37
CA GLY A 158 -3.34 -29.32 6.17
C GLY A 158 -4.04 -27.99 6.50
N ALA A 159 -3.80 -27.46 7.69
CA ALA A 159 -4.43 -26.24 8.18
C ALA A 159 -3.54 -25.02 7.92
N VAL A 160 -4.17 -23.91 7.52
CA VAL A 160 -3.51 -22.62 7.37
C VAL A 160 -4.00 -21.70 8.48
N ASP A 161 -3.07 -21.06 9.18
CA ASP A 161 -3.38 -20.07 10.19
C ASP A 161 -2.66 -18.75 9.87
N VAL A 162 -3.05 -17.67 10.54
CA VAL A 162 -2.35 -16.38 10.47
C VAL A 162 -1.33 -16.35 11.60
N LYS A 163 -0.07 -16.08 11.25
CA LYS A 163 1.00 -15.88 12.22
C LYS A 163 0.68 -14.69 13.12
N SER A 164 1.16 -14.75 14.34
CA SER A 164 0.96 -13.70 15.33
C SER A 164 2.27 -13.30 15.98
N GLY A 165 2.35 -12.05 16.40
CA GLY A 165 3.46 -11.54 17.16
C GLY A 165 3.06 -10.36 18.02
N THR A 166 3.93 -10.07 19.00
CA THR A 166 3.74 -8.94 19.90
C THR A 166 4.46 -7.72 19.34
N GLU A 167 3.77 -6.59 19.24
CA GLU A 167 4.41 -5.31 18.95
C GLU A 167 4.90 -4.68 20.26
N ASP A 168 6.14 -4.18 20.25
CA ASP A 168 6.67 -3.40 21.37
C ASP A 168 5.84 -2.14 21.58
N ALA A 169 5.56 -1.82 22.85
CA ALA A 169 4.81 -0.61 23.22
C ALA A 169 5.41 0.65 22.55
N ALA A 170 4.51 1.54 22.12
CA ALA A 170 4.82 2.78 21.38
C ALA A 170 5.92 3.61 22.04
#